data_AF-A0A920P4R1-F1
#
_entry.id   AF-A0A920P4R1-F1
#
_cell.length_a   1.000
_cell.length_b   1.000
_cell.length_c   1.000
_cell.angle_alpha   90.00
_cell.angle_beta   90.00
_cell.angle_gamma   90.00
#
_symmetry.space_group_name_H-M   'P 1'
#
loop_
_entity.id
_entity.type
_entity.pdbx_description
1 polymer ?
#
loop_
_entity_poly.entity_id
_entity_poly.type
_entity_poly.pdbx_seq_one_letter_code
_entity_poly.pdbx_strand_id
1 'polypeptide(L)' 'MDIENIFADGRIASLIGVEGGHAIQNSLAVLRQFYALGVRYMTLSHNRTIDWVDSATDTPTHGGLSQLVRPLCEK' A
#
# COMPACT_ATOMS: atom_id res chain seq x y z
N MET A 1 4.31 -19.07 10.34
CA MET A 1 4.18 -18.22 9.12
C MET A 1 5.49 -18.26 8.35
N ASP A 2 5.53 -18.00 7.03
CA ASP A 2 6.76 -18.12 6.22
C ASP A 2 7.96 -17.36 6.81
N ILE A 3 7.72 -16.17 7.37
CA ILE A 3 8.75 -15.35 8.04
C ILE A 3 9.39 -16.12 9.20
N GLU A 4 8.58 -16.74 10.07
CA GLU A 4 9.04 -17.48 11.23
C GLU A 4 9.85 -18.72 10.82
N ASN A 5 9.40 -19.44 9.79
CA ASN A 5 10.09 -20.62 9.27
C ASN A 5 11.44 -20.26 8.63
N ILE A 6 11.47 -19.22 7.78
CA ILE A 6 12.70 -18.76 7.12
C ILE A 6 13.72 -18.27 8.16
N PHE A 7 13.26 -17.57 9.20
CA PHE A 7 14.10 -17.13 10.30
C PHE A 7 14.67 -18.32 11.11
N ALA A 8 13.84 -19.32 11.40
CA ALA A 8 14.28 -20.55 12.08
C ALA A 8 15.35 -21.32 11.29
N ASP A 9 15.29 -21.27 9.95
CA ASP A 9 16.29 -21.83 9.04
C ASP A 9 17.58 -20.99 8.94
N GLY A 10 17.72 -19.90 9.70
CA GLY A 10 18.89 -19.03 9.66
C GLY A 10 19.00 -18.17 8.39
N ARG A 11 17.89 -17.98 7.67
CA ARG A 11 17.82 -17.18 6.44
C ARG A 11 17.14 -15.83 6.68
N ILE A 12 17.41 -14.86 5.82
CA ILE A 12 16.75 -13.55 5.83
C ILE A 12 15.47 -13.64 5.00
N ALA A 13 14.32 -13.37 5.63
CA ALA A 13 13.05 -13.23 4.93
C ALA A 13 13.00 -11.85 4.24
N SER A 14 12.78 -11.84 2.92
CA SER A 14 12.64 -10.61 2.13
C SER A 14 11.20 -10.44 1.66
N LEU A 15 10.61 -9.27 1.93
CA LEU A 15 9.25 -8.94 1.51
C LEU A 15 9.25 -7.85 0.45
N ILE A 16 8.22 -7.85 -0.39
CA ILE A 16 8.01 -6.84 -1.42
C ILE A 16 6.97 -5.82 -0.93
N GLY A 17 7.34 -4.54 -1.01
CA GLY A 17 6.47 -3.40 -0.72
C GLY A 17 6.32 -2.48 -1.92
N VAL A 18 5.20 -1.76 -1.97
CA VAL A 18 4.97 -0.69 -2.96
C VAL A 18 4.89 0.65 -2.24
N GLU A 19 5.63 1.64 -2.72
CA GLU A 19 5.64 2.97 -2.14
C GLU A 19 4.72 3.93 -2.92
N GLY A 20 3.56 4.21 -2.36
CA GLY A 20 2.59 5.18 -2.84
C GLY A 20 1.49 4.58 -3.71
N GLY A 21 0.26 4.99 -3.42
CA GLY A 21 -0.95 4.55 -4.12
C GLY A 21 -1.05 5.00 -5.58
N HIS A 22 -0.18 5.90 -6.04
CA HIS A 22 -0.09 6.25 -7.46
C HIS A 22 0.34 5.06 -8.32
N ALA A 23 1.07 4.08 -7.75
CA ALA A 23 1.53 2.88 -8.45
C ALA A 23 0.38 2.00 -8.99
N ILE A 24 -0.82 2.09 -8.40
CA ILE A 24 -2.00 1.33 -8.88
C ILE A 24 -2.86 2.12 -9.86
N GLN A 25 -2.56 3.40 -10.10
CA GLN A 25 -3.34 4.29 -11.00
C GLN A 25 -4.86 4.17 -10.81
N ASN A 26 -5.32 4.21 -9.56
CA ASN A 26 -6.74 4.07 -9.17
C ASN A 26 -7.40 2.74 -9.57
N SER A 27 -6.62 1.71 -9.91
CA SER A 27 -7.12 0.39 -10.32
C SER A 27 -6.95 -0.65 -9.23
N LEU A 28 -8.08 -1.11 -8.67
CA LEU A 28 -8.08 -2.26 -7.76
C LEU A 28 -7.65 -3.56 -8.45
N ALA A 29 -7.72 -3.63 -9.78
CA ALA A 29 -7.19 -4.76 -10.52
C ALA A 29 -5.65 -4.80 -10.44
N VAL A 30 -4.99 -3.64 -10.57
CA VAL A 30 -3.53 -3.52 -10.42
C VAL A 30 -3.12 -3.83 -8.98
N LEU A 31 -3.87 -3.36 -7.98
CA LEU A 31 -3.64 -3.73 -6.59
C LEU A 31 -3.67 -5.25 -6.37
N ARG A 32 -4.66 -5.94 -6.94
CA ARG A 32 -4.75 -7.42 -6.86
C ARG A 32 -3.62 -8.11 -7.62
N GLN A 33 -3.15 -7.56 -8.73
CA GLN A 33 -2.00 -8.08 -9.46
C GLN A 33 -0.72 -7.95 -8.62
N PHE A 34 -0.46 -6.81 -7.99
CA PHE A 34 0.66 -6.65 -7.06
C PHE A 34 0.61 -7.65 -5.91
N TYR A 35 -0.57 -7.86 -5.32
CA TYR A 35 -0.74 -8.88 -4.28
C TYR A 35 -0.40 -10.29 -4.79
N ALA A 36 -0.87 -10.65 -5.99
CA ALA A 36 -0.56 -11.93 -6.63
C ALA A 36 0.94 -12.09 -6.95
N LEU A 37 1.66 -11.00 -7.21
CA LEU A 37 3.11 -10.96 -7.43
C LEU A 37 3.94 -10.98 -6.13
N GLY A 38 3.30 -10.99 -4.95
CA GLY A 38 3.99 -11.12 -3.67
C GLY A 38 4.14 -9.83 -2.87
N VAL A 39 3.55 -8.71 -3.31
CA VAL A 39 3.49 -7.48 -2.51
C VAL A 39 2.66 -7.73 -1.24
N ARG A 40 3.17 -7.31 -0.09
CA ARG A 40 2.49 -7.51 1.21
C ARG A 40 2.22 -6.23 1.99
N TYR A 41 2.78 -5.11 1.56
CA TYR A 41 2.35 -3.80 2.05
C TYR A 41 2.42 -2.76 0.93
N MET A 42 1.59 -1.73 1.06
CA MET A 42 1.64 -0.55 0.20
C MET A 42 1.45 0.69 1.07
N THR A 43 2.31 1.70 0.92
CA THR A 43 2.04 3.01 1.52
C THR A 43 0.96 3.73 0.71
N LEU A 44 0.02 4.40 1.40
CA LEU A 44 -1.15 5.01 0.76
C LEU A 44 -0.75 6.20 -0.12
N SER A 45 0.11 7.07 0.39
CA SER A 45 0.76 8.15 -0.37
C SER A 45 2.27 8.07 -0.19
N HIS A 46 2.99 8.72 -1.10
CA HIS A 46 4.37 9.14 -0.85
C HIS A 46 4.33 10.65 -0.55
N ASN A 47 5.12 11.47 -1.24
CA ASN A 47 5.25 12.90 -0.95
C ASN A 47 4.17 13.81 -1.55
N ARG A 48 3.16 13.27 -2.25
CA ARG A 48 2.12 14.06 -2.93
C ARG A 48 0.73 13.53 -2.59
N THR A 49 -0.21 14.44 -2.43
CA THR A 49 -1.64 14.10 -2.35
C THR A 49 -2.07 13.52 -3.70
N ILE A 50 -2.78 12.40 -3.66
CA ILE A 50 -3.36 11.74 -4.84
C ILE A 50 -4.88 11.74 -4.73
N ASP A 51 -5.56 11.25 -5.76
CA ASP A 51 -7.02 11.34 -5.93
C ASP A 51 -7.87 10.87 -4.74
N TRP A 52 -7.29 10.05 -3.86
CA TRP A 52 -8.02 9.42 -2.78
C TRP A 52 -7.33 9.46 -1.41
N VAL A 53 -6.13 10.04 -1.29
CA VAL A 53 -5.42 10.19 0.00
C VAL A 53 -4.50 11.41 0.01
N ASP A 54 -4.52 12.13 1.13
CA ASP A 54 -3.62 13.24 1.40
C ASP A 54 -2.22 12.76 1.80
N SER A 55 -1.18 13.42 1.27
CA SER A 55 0.17 13.30 1.80
C SER A 55 0.38 14.21 3.00
N ALA A 56 1.15 13.76 3.98
CA ALA A 56 1.60 14.60 5.09
C ALA A 56 2.49 15.77 4.65
N THR A 57 3.09 15.69 3.46
CA THR A 57 4.03 16.68 2.91
C THR A 57 3.45 17.53 1.78
N ASP A 58 2.14 17.43 1.53
CA ASP A 58 1.45 18.20 0.48
C ASP A 58 0.20 18.90 1.05
N THR A 59 -0.44 19.72 0.22
CA THR A 59 -1.65 20.44 0.60
C THR A 59 -2.80 19.45 0.82
N PRO A 60 -3.46 19.48 2.00
CA PRO A 60 -4.62 18.63 2.27
C PRO A 60 -5.77 18.93 1.31
N THR A 61 -6.34 17.88 0.70
CA THR A 61 -7.49 17.96 -0.20
C THR A 61 -8.68 17.17 0.33
N HIS A 62 -8.44 16.05 1.04
CA HIS A 62 -9.47 15.10 1.44
C HIS A 62 -9.75 15.08 2.95
N GLY A 63 -8.86 15.65 3.76
CA GLY A 63 -8.88 15.46 5.22
C GLY A 63 -8.41 14.06 5.62
N GLY A 64 -7.43 13.52 4.90
CA GLY A 64 -6.93 12.14 5.06
C GLY A 64 -7.33 11.26 3.87
N LEU A 65 -8.19 10.26 4.10
CA LEU A 65 -8.76 9.43 3.03
C LEU A 65 -10.01 10.08 2.44
N SER A 66 -10.12 10.08 1.12
CA SER A 66 -11.37 10.46 0.43
C SER A 66 -12.52 9.54 0.86
N GLN A 67 -13.75 10.06 0.78
CA GLN A 67 -14.95 9.29 1.15
C GLN A 67 -15.14 8.04 0.29
N LEU A 68 -14.63 8.02 -0.93
CA LEU A 68 -14.79 6.91 -1.88
C LEU A 68 -14.02 5.66 -1.45
N VAL A 69 -12.82 5.81 -0.88
CA VAL A 69 -11.93 4.68 -0.56
C VAL A 69 -11.88 4.31 0.91
N ARG A 70 -12.44 5.16 1.79
CA ARG A 70 -12.46 4.91 3.24
C ARG A 70 -12.99 3.52 3.64
N PRO A 71 -14.08 2.98 3.04
CA PRO A 71 -14.57 1.64 3.37
C PRO A 71 -13.60 0.51 2.99
N LEU A 72 -12.63 0.76 2.11
CA LEU A 72 -11.62 -0.21 1.69
C LEU A 72 -10.53 -0.39 2.76
N CYS A 73 -10.26 0.63 3.57
CA CYS A 73 -9.25 0.60 4.63
C CYS A 73 -9.79 0.18 6.00
N GLU A 74 -11.12 0.12 6.16
CA GLU A 74 -11.80 -0.26 7.40
C GLU A 74 -12.10 -1.77 7.49
N LYS A 75 -11.75 -2.55 6.45
CA LYS A 75 -11.83 -4.02 6.42
C LYS A 75 -10.45 -4.63 6.30
#